data_AF-A0A8T5E5S8-F1
#
_entry.id   AF-A0A8T5E5S8-F1
#
_cell.length_a   1.000
_cell.length_b   1.000
_cell.length_c   1.000
_cell.angle_alpha   90.00
_cell.angle_beta   90.00
_cell.angle_gamma   90.00
#
_symmetry.space_group_name_H-M   'P 1'
#
loop_
_entity.id
_entity.type
_entity.pdbx_description
1 polymer ?
#
loop_
_entity_poly.entity_id
_entity_poly.type
_entity_poly.pdbx_seq_one_letter_code
_entity_poly.pdbx_strand_id
1 'polypeptide(L)' 'MASESKQRIIKQKKLECPICKNDSFSSQTANLNSTIANFLGISKNNQSFIGYICDNCGHILPFIKK' A
#
# COMPACT_ATOMS: atom_id res chain seq x y z
N MET A 1 7.85 8.24 -12.87
CA MET A 1 7.06 9.30 -12.21
C MET A 1 6.71 8.81 -10.80
N ALA A 2 7.44 9.29 -9.78
CA ALA A 2 7.14 8.96 -8.38
C ALA A 2 5.82 9.66 -7.99
N SER A 3 4.87 8.90 -7.45
CA SER A 3 3.60 9.45 -6.99
C SER A 3 3.85 10.37 -5.80
N GLU A 4 3.22 11.55 -5.83
CA GLU A 4 3.37 12.59 -4.81
C GLU A 4 2.98 12.05 -3.42
N SER A 5 3.85 12.29 -2.44
CA SER A 5 3.58 11.93 -1.05
C SER A 5 2.52 12.86 -0.47
N LYS A 6 1.50 12.28 0.14
CA LYS A 6 0.44 13.05 0.81
C LYS A 6 -0.23 12.22 1.89
N GLN A 7 -1.00 12.87 2.75
CA GLN A 7 -1.88 12.20 3.69
C GLN A 7 -2.93 11.34 2.98
N ARG A 8 -3.35 10.25 3.63
CA ARG A 8 -4.35 9.30 3.12
C ARG A 8 -5.45 9.08 4.14
N ILE A 9 -6.69 8.98 3.65
CA ILE A 9 -7.86 8.65 4.45
C ILE A 9 -8.45 7.35 3.89
N ILE A 10 -8.64 6.34 4.74
CA ILE A 10 -9.24 5.05 4.41
C ILE A 10 -10.42 4.82 5.34
N LYS A 11 -11.62 4.60 4.80
CA LYS A 11 -12.86 4.43 5.58
C LYS A 11 -13.02 5.51 6.68
N GLN A 12 -12.82 6.78 6.28
CA GLN A 12 -12.89 7.96 7.17
C GLN A 12 -11.83 8.02 8.28
N LYS A 13 -10.83 7.14 8.27
CA LYS A 13 -9.70 7.17 9.21
C LYS A 13 -8.43 7.62 8.50
N LYS A 14 -7.67 8.48 9.16
CA LYS A 14 -6.33 8.87 8.71
C LYS A 14 -5.41 7.64 8.76
N LEU A 15 -4.67 7.42 7.68
CA LEU A 15 -3.68 6.35 7.62
C LEU A 15 -2.43 6.82 8.37
N GLU A 16 -1.95 6.00 9.30
CA GLU A 16 -0.71 6.24 10.04
C GLU A 16 0.21 5.04 9.88
N CYS A 17 1.51 5.31 9.76
CA CYS A 17 2.51 4.26 9.64
C CYS A 17 2.60 3.48 10.96
N PRO A 18 2.44 2.15 10.95
CA PRO A 18 2.53 1.37 12.19
C PRO A 18 3.94 1.37 12.77
N ILE A 19 4.96 1.67 11.96
CA ILE A 19 6.38 1.62 12.34
C ILE A 19 6.85 2.96 12.92
N CYS A 20 6.62 4.08 12.22
CA CYS A 20 7.17 5.39 12.61
C CYS A 20 6.12 6.48 12.88
N LYS A 21 4.82 6.15 12.86
CA LYS A 21 3.67 7.06 13.10
C LYS A 21 3.51 8.22 12.11
N ASN A 22 4.35 8.29 11.08
CA ASN A 22 4.18 9.25 9.99
C ASN A 22 2.87 9.02 9.22
N ASP A 23 2.32 10.07 8.63
CA ASP A 23 1.01 10.08 7.98
C ASP A 23 1.05 10.34 6.47
N SER A 24 2.26 10.51 5.92
CA SER A 24 2.47 10.86 4.53
C SER A 24 2.97 9.64 3.74
N PHE A 25 2.28 9.40 2.62
CA PHE A 25 2.48 8.20 1.83
C PHE A 25 2.47 8.52 0.33
N SER A 26 3.42 7.91 -0.38
CA SER A 26 3.30 7.70 -1.81
C SER A 26 2.43 6.46 -2.07
N SER A 27 1.86 6.34 -3.27
CA SER A 27 0.99 5.22 -3.61
C SER A 27 1.40 4.57 -4.92
N GLN A 28 1.45 3.25 -4.95
CA GLN A 28 1.75 2.49 -6.14
C GLN A 28 0.71 1.39 -6.32
N THR A 29 0.13 1.30 -7.53
CA THR A 29 -0.75 0.20 -7.90
C THR A 29 0.07 -0.84 -8.64
N ALA A 30 -0.06 -2.11 -8.24
CA ALA A 30 0.58 -3.22 -8.94
C ALA A 30 -0.40 -4.38 -9.11
N ASN A 31 -0.24 -5.10 -10.21
CA ASN A 31 -0.95 -6.34 -10.45
C ASN A 31 -0.36 -7.44 -9.56
N LEU A 32 -1.19 -8.25 -8.90
CA LEU A 32 -0.72 -9.43 -8.20
C LEU A 32 -0.28 -10.47 -9.26
N ASN A 33 1.01 -10.45 -9.60
CA ASN A 33 1.64 -11.60 -10.23
C ASN A 33 1.92 -12.69 -9.18
N SER A 34 2.40 -13.87 -9.61
CA SER A 34 2.69 -15.00 -8.71
C SER A 34 3.55 -14.64 -7.52
N THR A 35 4.56 -13.80 -7.76
CA THR A 35 5.60 -13.49 -6.80
C THR A 35 5.06 -12.62 -5.68
N ILE A 36 4.30 -11.58 -6.05
CA ILE A 36 3.68 -10.68 -5.07
C ILE A 36 2.51 -11.36 -4.35
N ALA A 37 1.73 -12.19 -5.07
CA ALA A 37 0.66 -12.98 -4.48
C ALA A 37 1.18 -13.93 -3.39
N ASN A 38 2.30 -14.62 -3.65
CA ASN A 38 2.95 -15.47 -2.64
C ASN A 38 3.50 -14.66 -1.46
N PHE A 39 4.12 -13.50 -1.70
CA PHE A 39 4.62 -12.64 -0.63
C PHE A 39 3.50 -12.12 0.29
N LEU A 40 2.30 -11.88 -0.26
CA LEU A 40 1.14 -11.41 0.49
C LEU A 40 0.22 -12.52 1.01
N GLY A 41 0.51 -13.80 0.70
CA GLY A 41 -0.32 -14.94 1.11
C GLY A 41 -1.70 -15.02 0.42
N ILE A 42 -1.84 -14.46 -0.78
CA ILE A 42 -3.12 -14.35 -1.51
C ILE A 42 -3.14 -15.35 -2.67
N SER A 43 -4.23 -16.11 -2.85
CA SER A 43 -4.41 -16.99 -4.00
C SER A 43 -4.54 -16.17 -5.28
N LYS A 44 -3.67 -16.44 -6.26
CA LYS A 44 -3.71 -15.85 -7.61
C LYS A 44 -5.13 -15.81 -8.17
N ASN A 45 -5.67 -14.62 -8.27
CA ASN A 45 -6.71 -14.27 -9.22
C ASN A 45 -6.35 -12.87 -9.72
N ASN A 46 -6.80 -12.46 -10.91
CA ASN A 46 -6.45 -11.18 -11.57
C ASN A 46 -6.82 -9.91 -10.77
N GLN A 47 -6.24 -9.76 -9.60
CA GLN A 47 -6.51 -8.74 -8.61
C GLN A 47 -5.30 -7.79 -8.62
N SER A 48 -5.57 -6.50 -8.63
CA SER A 48 -4.57 -5.48 -8.37
C SER A 48 -4.64 -5.09 -6.90
N PHE A 49 -3.50 -4.69 -6.34
CA PHE A 49 -3.44 -4.07 -5.02
C PHE A 49 -2.90 -2.65 -5.15
N ILE A 50 -3.25 -1.82 -4.18
CA ILE A 50 -2.63 -0.53 -3.95
C ILE A 50 -1.71 -0.65 -2.73
N GLY A 51 -0.43 -0.35 -2.93
CA GLY A 51 0.54 -0.20 -1.85
C GLY A 51 0.67 1.27 -1.47
N TYR A 52 0.48 1.60 -0.20
CA TYR A 52 0.86 2.89 0.35
C TYR A 52 2.23 2.77 1.01
N ILE A 53 3.21 3.52 0.50
CA ILE A 53 4.60 3.47 0.92
C ILE A 53 4.87 4.70 1.78
N CYS A 54 5.23 4.50 3.03
CA CYS A 54 5.57 5.58 3.96
C CYS A 54 6.77 6.36 3.43
N ASP A 55 6.65 7.67 3.29
CA ASP A 55 7.75 8.51 2.78
C ASP A 55 8.90 8.69 3.78
N ASN A 56 8.64 8.46 5.08
CA ASN A 56 9.64 8.57 6.13
C ASN A 56 10.49 7.28 6.29
N CYS A 57 9.86 6.11 6.37
CA CYS A 57 10.56 4.85 6.67
C CYS A 57 10.49 3.77 5.58
N GLY A 58 9.78 4.03 4.46
CA GLY A 58 9.65 3.08 3.36
C GLY A 58 8.72 1.88 3.63
N HIS A 59 8.09 1.78 4.80
CA HIS A 59 7.16 0.69 5.10
C HIS A 59 5.96 0.69 4.15
N ILE A 60 5.62 -0.48 3.61
CA ILE A 60 4.55 -0.65 2.61
C ILE A 60 3.31 -1.24 3.27
N LEU A 61 2.18 -0.58 3.09
CA LEU A 61 0.86 -1.05 3.51
C LEU A 61 0.06 -1.48 2.26
N PRO A 62 -0.06 -2.79 1.98
CA PRO A 62 -0.80 -3.30 0.83
C PRO A 62 -2.30 -3.39 1.12
N PHE A 63 -3.13 -2.95 0.18
CA PHE A 63 -4.59 -3.05 0.21
C PHE A 63 -5.12 -3.69 -1.06
N ILE A 64 -5.90 -4.74 -0.91
CA ILE A 64 -6.71 -5.33 -1.98
C ILE A 64 -8.13 -4.76 -1.93
N LYS A 65 -8.77 -4.59 -3.10
CA LYS A 65 -10.20 -4.32 -3.14
C LYS A 65 -10.95 -5.53 -2.58
N LYS A 66 -11.90 -5.27 -1.69
CA LYS A 66 -12.83 -6.25 -1.13
C LYS A 66 -14.24 -5.95 -1.61
#